data_AF-A0A3A6QUU4-F1
#
_entry.id   AF-A0A3A6QUU4-F1
#
_cell.length_a   1.000
_cell.length_b   1.000
_cell.length_c   1.000
_cell.angle_alpha   90.00
_cell.angle_beta   90.00
_cell.angle_gamma   90.00
#
_symmetry.space_group_name_H-M   'P 1'
#
loop_
_entity.id
_entity.type
_entity.pdbx_description
1 polymer ?
#
loop_
_entity_poly.entity_id
_entity_poly.type
_entity_poly.pdbx_seq_one_letter_code
_entity_poly.pdbx_strand_id
1 'polypeptide(L)'
;MEKKTSPHKPWYAPLAHFAAHSIIGSGIFVIVATPAVGLGYLVHQLKDLHVDSFTVDVLSGLEKCILVVDCALFICHLLFTALNAVKEMKDGE
;
A
#
# COMPACT_ATOMS: atom_id res chain seq x y z
N MET A 1 27.77 -30.42 28.46
CA MET A 1 26.30 -30.29 28.48
C MET A 1 25.93 -29.02 27.72
N GLU A 2 25.66 -29.14 26.42
CA GLU A 2 25.14 -28.01 25.62
C GLU A 2 23.70 -27.74 26.03
N LYS A 3 23.47 -26.61 26.70
CA LYS A 3 22.13 -26.11 26.98
C LYS A 3 21.62 -25.46 25.69
N LYS A 4 21.00 -26.23 24.78
CA LYS A 4 20.26 -25.67 23.64
C LYS A 4 19.03 -24.96 24.21
N THR A 5 19.18 -23.67 24.47
CA THR A 5 18.06 -22.77 24.73
C THR A 5 17.24 -22.70 23.45
N SER A 6 16.08 -23.35 23.45
CA SER A 6 15.08 -23.20 22.38
C SER A 6 14.89 -21.71 22.11
N PRO A 7 14.96 -21.24 20.85
CA PRO A 7 14.74 -19.84 20.56
C PRO A 7 13.30 -19.51 20.95
N HIS A 8 13.16 -18.78 22.06
CA HIS A 8 11.88 -18.20 22.46
C HIS A 8 11.38 -17.40 21.25
N LYS A 9 10.28 -17.81 20.63
CA LYS A 9 9.70 -17.08 19.50
C LYS A 9 9.54 -15.64 19.99
N PRO A 10 10.19 -14.66 19.35
CA PRO A 10 10.23 -13.33 19.94
C PRO A 10 8.81 -12.75 19.96
N TRP A 11 8.42 -12.13 21.07
CA TRP A 11 7.10 -11.49 21.22
C TRP A 11 6.87 -10.37 20.18
N TYR A 12 7.96 -9.86 19.59
CA TYR A 12 7.96 -8.90 18.48
C TYR A 12 7.89 -9.56 17.09
N ALA A 13 7.92 -10.89 16.96
CA ALA A 13 7.83 -11.57 15.66
C ALA A 13 6.55 -11.22 14.87
N PRO A 14 5.35 -11.15 15.48
CA PRO A 14 4.13 -10.75 14.79
C PRO A 14 4.18 -9.28 14.33
N LEU A 15 4.76 -8.41 15.17
CA LEU A 15 4.93 -6.99 14.86
C LEU A 15 5.95 -6.77 13.73
N ALA A 16 7.06 -7.51 13.72
CA ALA A 16 8.05 -7.46 12.65
C ALA A 16 7.46 -7.97 11.32
N HIS A 17 6.63 -9.02 11.37
CA HIS A 17 5.91 -9.54 10.19
C HIS A 17 4.91 -8.50 9.65
N PHE A 18 4.16 -7.83 10.53
CA PHE A 18 3.27 -6.72 10.18
C PHE A 18 4.02 -5.53 9.56
N ALA A 19 5.13 -5.12 10.17
CA ALA A 19 5.94 -4.01 9.69
C ALA A 19 6.52 -4.31 8.30
N ALA A 20 7.06 -5.51 8.08
CA ALA A 20 7.54 -5.93 6.77
C ALA A 20 6.44 -5.90 5.70
N HIS A 21 5.26 -6.46 6.00
CA HIS A 21 4.10 -6.43 5.09
C HIS A 21 3.60 -5.01 4.80
N SER A 22 3.63 -4.12 5.80
CA SER A 22 3.22 -2.72 5.67
C SER A 22 4.21 -1.93 4.81
N ILE A 23 5.52 -2.17 4.98
CA ILE A 23 6.57 -1.52 4.17
C ILE A 23 6.47 -1.96 2.71
N ILE A 24 6.30 -3.26 2.45
CA ILE A 24 6.15 -3.80 1.10
C ILE A 24 4.88 -3.25 0.44
N GLY A 25 3.75 -3.25 1.16
CA GLY A 25 2.50 -2.66 0.68
C GLY A 25 2.63 -1.17 0.37
N SER A 26 3.34 -0.42 1.24
CA SER A 26 3.60 1.01 1.03
C SER A 26 4.48 1.26 -0.19
N GLY A 27 5.48 0.39 -0.43
CA GLY A 27 6.33 0.46 -1.61
C GLY A 27 5.54 0.27 -2.91
N ILE A 28 4.67 -0.73 -2.94
CA ILE A 28 3.78 -0.98 -4.10
C ILE A 28 2.83 0.21 -4.30
N PHE A 29 2.23 0.72 -3.22
CA PHE A 29 1.37 1.90 -3.25
C PHE A 29 2.09 3.13 -3.85
N VAL A 30 3.32 3.41 -3.44
CA VAL A 30 4.09 4.53 -4.00
C VAL A 30 4.40 4.31 -5.49
N ILE A 31 4.73 3.08 -5.89
CA ILE A 31 5.02 2.74 -7.29
C ILE A 31 3.79 2.96 -8.17
N VAL A 32 2.58 2.67 -7.68
CA VAL A 32 1.33 2.88 -8.43
C VAL A 32 0.84 4.32 -8.34
N ALA A 33 1.05 4.98 -7.20
CA ALA A 33 0.73 6.40 -7.02
C ALA A 33 1.59 7.31 -7.90
N THR A 34 2.86 6.96 -8.14
CA THR A 34 3.78 7.75 -8.96
C THR A 34 3.25 8.00 -10.39
N PRO A 35 2.89 6.99 -11.21
CA PRO A 35 2.32 7.21 -12.52
C PRO A 35 0.94 7.85 -12.47
N ALA A 36 0.15 7.67 -11.41
CA ALA A 36 -1.12 8.38 -11.23
C ALA A 36 -0.88 9.89 -11.07
N VAL A 37 0.04 10.30 -10.18
CA VAL A 37 0.44 11.70 -10.02
C VAL A 37 1.07 12.26 -11.30
N GLY A 38 1.86 11.45 -12.01
CA GLY A 38 2.40 11.80 -13.32
C GLY A 38 1.33 12.04 -14.38
N LEU A 39 0.27 11.23 -14.38
CA LEU A 39 -0.92 11.42 -15.20
C LEU A 39 -1.63 12.75 -14.86
N GLY A 40 -1.76 13.08 -13.57
CA GLY A 40 -2.34 14.37 -13.16
C GLY A 40 -1.51 15.57 -13.60
N TYR A 41 -0.17 15.47 -13.51
CA TYR A 41 0.72 16.49 -14.07
C TYR A 41 0.56 16.62 -15.59
N LEU A 42 0.48 15.49 -16.30
CA LEU A 42 0.28 15.47 -17.75
C LEU A 42 -1.08 16.09 -18.15
N VAL A 43 -2.15 15.80 -17.40
CA VAL A 43 -3.48 16.38 -17.61
C VAL A 43 -3.44 17.89 -17.47
N HIS A 44 -2.71 18.42 -16.47
CA HIS A 44 -2.54 19.86 -16.30
C HIS A 44 -1.84 20.50 -17.51
N GLN A 45 -0.75 19.88 -17.96
CA GLN A 45 0.00 20.34 -19.13
C GLN A 45 -0.83 20.27 -20.43
N LEU A 46 -1.65 19.23 -20.61
CA LEU A 46 -2.53 19.08 -21.77
C LEU A 46 -3.64 20.14 -21.79
N LYS A 47 -4.12 20.53 -20.62
CA LYS A 47 -5.11 21.60 -20.47
C LYS A 47 -4.54 22.96 -20.91
N ASP A 48 -3.28 23.23 -20.61
CA ASP A 48 -2.58 24.44 -21.06
C ASP A 48 -2.32 24.45 -22.58
N LEU A 49 -2.21 23.26 -23.19
CA LEU A 49 -2.04 23.06 -24.63
C LEU A 49 -3.35 23.11 -25.44
N HIS A 50 -4.48 23.49 -24.81
CA HIS A 50 -5.81 23.51 -25.45
C HIS A 50 -6.24 22.18 -26.07
N VAL A 51 -5.83 21.05 -25.47
CA VAL A 51 -6.30 19.72 -25.88
C VAL A 51 -7.78 19.58 -25.55
N ASP A 52 -8.48 18.79 -26.38
CA ASP A 52 -9.90 18.53 -26.26
C ASP A 52 -10.34 18.14 -24.84
N SER A 53 -11.39 18.79 -24.35
CA SER A 53 -11.87 18.67 -22.97
C SER A 53 -12.32 17.25 -22.61
N PHE A 54 -12.84 16.49 -23.59
CA PHE A 54 -13.23 15.10 -23.34
C PHE A 54 -12.02 14.23 -23.06
N THR A 55 -10.91 14.46 -23.76
CA THR A 55 -9.64 13.74 -23.52
C THR A 55 -9.10 14.04 -22.10
N VAL A 56 -9.11 15.30 -21.69
CA VAL A 56 -8.68 15.76 -20.36
C VAL A 56 -9.53 15.12 -19.26
N ASP A 57 -10.86 15.07 -19.42
CA ASP A 57 -11.77 14.47 -18.44
C ASP A 57 -11.56 12.96 -18.30
N VAL A 58 -11.35 12.24 -19.41
CA VAL A 58 -11.07 10.80 -19.38
C VAL A 58 -9.75 10.50 -18.66
N LEU A 59 -8.68 11.25 -18.95
CA LEU A 59 -7.39 11.05 -18.28
C LEU A 59 -7.46 11.38 -16.79
N SER A 60 -8.17 12.46 -16.41
CA SER A 60 -8.34 12.83 -15.01
C SER A 60 -9.23 11.85 -14.24
N GLY A 61 -10.23 11.27 -14.92
CA GLY A 61 -11.02 10.16 -14.37
C GLY A 61 -10.16 8.92 -14.13
N LEU A 62 -9.31 8.57 -15.10
CA LEU A 62 -8.40 7.42 -15.01
C LEU A 62 -7.39 7.57 -13.87
N GLU A 63 -6.76 8.74 -13.72
CA GLU A 63 -5.89 9.07 -12.59
C GLU A 63 -6.55 8.77 -11.24
N LYS A 64 -7.75 9.33 -11.03
CA LYS A 64 -8.50 9.18 -9.78
C LYS A 64 -8.89 7.72 -9.55
N CYS A 65 -9.36 7.03 -10.59
CA CYS A 65 -9.72 5.61 -10.49
C CYS A 65 -8.52 4.75 -10.06
N ILE A 66 -7.36 4.92 -10.71
CA ILE A 66 -6.15 4.15 -10.37
C ILE A 66 -5.75 4.43 -8.91
N LEU A 67 -5.70 5.69 -8.51
CA LEU A 67 -5.29 6.08 -7.16
C LEU A 67 -6.26 5.57 -6.09
N VAL A 68 -7.57 5.66 -6.34
CA VAL A 68 -8.61 5.20 -5.40
C VAL A 68 -8.58 3.68 -5.24
N VAL A 69 -8.48 2.95 -6.35
CA VAL A 69 -8.41 1.47 -6.31
C VAL A 69 -7.15 1.02 -5.58
N ASP A 70 -6.00 1.61 -5.89
CA ASP A 70 -4.73 1.26 -5.25
C ASP A 70 -4.74 1.58 -3.74
N CYS A 71 -5.28 2.74 -3.36
CA CYS A 71 -5.48 3.10 -1.95
C CYS A 71 -6.42 2.12 -1.22
N ALA A 72 -7.53 1.72 -1.85
CA ALA A 72 -8.45 0.76 -1.26
C ALA A 72 -7.80 -0.62 -1.06
N LEU A 73 -7.01 -1.09 -2.03
CA LEU A 73 -6.25 -2.33 -1.92
C LEU A 73 -5.22 -2.25 -0.79
N PHE A 74 -4.50 -1.14 -0.67
CA PHE A 74 -3.53 -0.92 0.39
C PHE A 74 -4.18 -0.91 1.78
N ILE A 75 -5.33 -0.23 1.95
CA ILE A 75 -6.08 -0.23 3.21
C ILE A 75 -6.55 -1.65 3.57
N CYS A 76 -7.13 -2.38 2.62
CA CYS A 76 -7.54 -3.77 2.83
C CYS A 76 -6.35 -4.62 3.29
N HIS A 77 -5.20 -4.50 2.61
CA HIS A 77 -3.98 -5.20 2.97
C HIS A 77 -3.49 -4.89 4.39
N LEU A 78 -3.49 -3.61 4.78
CA LEU A 78 -3.15 -3.20 6.14
C LEU A 78 -4.12 -3.78 7.18
N LEU A 79 -5.42 -3.75 6.92
CA LEU A 79 -6.43 -4.30 7.83
C LEU A 79 -6.28 -5.81 8.00
N PHE A 80 -6.12 -6.57 6.91
CA PHE A 80 -5.90 -8.02 7.00
C PHE A 80 -4.63 -8.34 7.79
N THR A 81 -3.53 -7.62 7.53
CA THR A 81 -2.26 -7.83 8.23
C THR A 81 -2.39 -7.46 9.72
N ALA A 82 -3.08 -6.37 10.05
CA ALA A 82 -3.31 -5.93 11.42
C ALA A 82 -4.19 -6.93 12.19
N LEU A 83 -5.27 -7.42 11.59
CA LEU A 83 -6.16 -8.41 12.20
C LEU A 83 -5.42 -9.73 12.46
N ASN A 84 -4.57 -10.16 11.53
CA ASN A 84 -3.75 -11.36 11.71
C ASN A 84 -2.71 -11.19 12.82
N ALA A 85 -2.02 -10.05 12.88
CA ALA A 85 -1.07 -9.75 13.94
C ALA A 85 -1.74 -9.71 15.33
N VAL A 86 -2.93 -9.10 15.44
CA VAL A 86 -3.70 -9.06 16.69
C VAL A 86 -4.16 -10.47 17.12
N LYS A 87 -4.60 -11.31 16.17
CA LYS A 87 -4.94 -12.71 16.46
C LYS A 87 -3.73 -13.50 16.96
N GLU A 88 -2.58 -13.38 16.29
CA GLU A 88 -1.33 -14.06 16.72
C GLU A 88 -0.85 -13.61 18.09
N MET A 89 -1.04 -12.34 18.45
CA MET A 89 -0.72 -11.86 19.80
C MET A 89 -1.66 -12.43 20.85
N LYS A 90 -2.96 -12.57 20.54
CA LYS A 90 -3.95 -13.10 21.47
C LYS A 90 -3.86 -14.62 21.67
N ASP A 91 -3.46 -15.36 20.64
CA ASP A 91 -3.27 -16.82 20.69
C ASP A 91 -1.87 -17.22 21.22
N GLY A 92 -0.97 -16.24 21.39
CA GLY A 92 0.40 -16.42 21.90
C GLY A 92 0.57 -16.14 23.41
N GLU A 93 -0.48 -15.66 24.09
CA GLU A 93 -0.63 -15.67 25.56
C GLU A 93 -1.23 -16.99 26.05
#